data_AF-A0A937BGS0-F1
#
_entry.id   AF-A0A937BGS0-F1
#
_cell.length_a   1.000
_cell.length_b   1.000
_cell.length_c   1.000
_cell.angle_alpha   90.00
_cell.angle_beta   90.00
_cell.angle_gamma   90.00
#
_symmetry.space_group_name_H-M   'P 1'
#
loop_
_entity.id
_entity.type
_entity.pdbx_description
1 polymer ?
#
loop_
_entity_poly.entity_id
_entity_poly.type
_entity_poly.pdbx_seq_one_letter_code
_entity_poly.pdbx_strand_id
1 'polypeptide(L)'
;MLTLRRLNMDSSWALSWAGTTILIDPWLIGSEVDGFSWFNEQWHVTAPVPVDTIGEYQAILISQAYSDHCHQQTLKELQTVPFIATPSASKRLKREMRGREINILPELTSGEWLDQGALQLAYLDPGRMIDPIYNGIVIRHKDEVVVYFPHGFTLSTNQLKALQAYKTLLLITSFSSFKLPVFLGGISNPGTVNALSLVEALDPRWVVHTHDENKHAKGLVTKLAKVAYPDPVQLEASMGGRFVYVQYEPFTLT
;
A
#
# COMPACT_ATOMS: atom_id res chain seq x y z
N MET A 1 -3.98 14.36 -15.06
CA MET A 1 -3.38 13.04 -15.28
C MET A 1 -2.84 12.52 -13.96
N LEU A 2 -2.81 11.21 -13.79
CA LEU A 2 -2.28 10.55 -12.60
C LEU A 2 -0.82 10.17 -12.87
N THR A 3 0.09 10.60 -12.02
CA THR A 3 1.51 10.23 -12.07
C THR A 3 1.87 9.44 -10.82
N LEU A 4 2.54 8.32 -11.02
CA LEU A 4 3.07 7.47 -9.95
C LEU A 4 4.57 7.42 -10.03
N ARG A 5 5.22 7.42 -8.88
CA ARG A 5 6.64 7.12 -8.75
C ARG A 5 6.79 6.08 -7.65
N ARG A 6 7.42 4.96 -7.97
CA ARG A 6 7.80 3.98 -6.96
C ARG A 6 8.98 4.54 -6.15
N LEU A 7 8.98 4.38 -4.83
CA LEU A 7 10.04 4.90 -3.96
C LEU A 7 10.91 3.80 -3.33
N ASN A 8 10.40 2.57 -3.24
CA ASN A 8 11.18 1.36 -2.96
C ASN A 8 10.59 0.18 -3.76
N MET A 9 11.28 -0.97 -3.83
CA MET A 9 10.74 -2.12 -4.56
C MET A 9 9.59 -2.84 -3.82
N ASP A 10 9.29 -2.40 -2.60
CA ASP A 10 8.24 -2.93 -1.74
C ASP A 10 6.93 -2.15 -1.96
N SER A 11 6.50 -1.33 -1.00
CA SER A 11 5.18 -0.67 -1.06
C SER A 11 5.16 0.85 -0.83
N SER A 12 6.28 1.55 -1.08
CA SER A 12 6.35 3.01 -0.97
C SER A 12 6.14 3.73 -2.29
N TRP A 13 5.27 4.74 -2.29
CA TRP A 13 4.85 5.45 -3.50
C TRP A 13 4.80 6.96 -3.31
N ALA A 14 5.08 7.71 -4.38
CA ALA A 14 4.58 9.07 -4.55
C ALA A 14 3.48 9.06 -5.61
N LEU A 15 2.31 9.56 -5.25
CA LEU A 15 1.14 9.65 -6.14
C LEU A 15 0.80 11.12 -6.33
N SER A 16 0.83 11.59 -7.57
CA SER A 16 0.45 12.95 -7.97
C SER A 16 -0.78 12.91 -8.87
N TRP A 17 -1.90 13.50 -8.44
CA TRP A 17 -3.13 13.53 -9.23
C TRP A 17 -3.90 14.83 -9.00
N ALA A 18 -4.32 15.46 -10.11
CA ALA A 18 -5.05 16.72 -10.10
C ALA A 18 -4.36 17.83 -9.28
N GLY A 19 -3.03 17.89 -9.35
CA GLY A 19 -2.21 18.89 -8.62
C GLY A 19 -1.99 18.58 -7.13
N THR A 20 -2.45 17.42 -6.64
CA THR A 20 -2.21 16.96 -5.27
C THR A 20 -1.23 15.79 -5.28
N THR A 21 -0.16 15.92 -4.52
CA THR A 21 0.86 14.89 -4.34
C THR A 21 0.83 14.37 -2.92
N ILE A 22 0.71 13.05 -2.76
CA ILE A 22 0.81 12.35 -1.48
C ILE A 22 1.88 11.27 -1.53
N LEU A 23 2.56 11.04 -0.40
CA LEU A 23 3.38 9.85 -0.22
C LEU A 23 2.55 8.75 0.42
N ILE A 24 2.76 7.51 0.02
CA ILE A 24 2.05 6.33 0.54
C ILE A 24 3.09 5.39 1.13
N ASP A 25 2.89 5.02 2.40
CA ASP A 25 3.67 4.01 3.13
C ASP A 25 5.20 4.11 2.96
N PRO A 26 5.83 5.26 3.27
CA PRO A 26 7.25 5.45 2.97
C PRO A 26 8.18 4.66 3.93
N TRP A 27 8.96 3.74 3.37
CA TRP A 27 10.10 3.07 3.99
C TRP A 27 11.31 3.21 3.08
N LEU A 28 12.21 4.15 3.40
CA LEU A 28 13.27 4.60 2.49
C LEU A 28 14.68 4.49 3.08
N ILE A 29 14.77 4.28 4.39
CA ILE A 29 16.03 4.18 5.13
C ILE A 29 15.89 3.12 6.22
N GLY A 30 17.02 2.54 6.62
CA GLY A 30 17.07 1.56 7.70
C GLY A 30 16.37 0.24 7.38
N SER A 31 16.43 -0.68 8.34
CA SER A 31 15.73 -1.96 8.31
C SER A 31 14.40 -1.87 9.05
N GLU A 32 13.45 -2.69 8.62
CA GLU A 32 12.18 -2.96 9.28
C GLU A 32 12.40 -4.06 10.35
N VAL A 33 11.79 -3.91 11.53
CA VAL A 33 11.85 -4.90 12.61
C VAL A 33 10.45 -5.12 13.19
N ASP A 34 9.87 -6.28 12.93
CA ASP A 34 8.62 -6.71 13.54
C ASP A 34 8.90 -7.40 14.89
N GLY A 35 8.57 -6.73 15.99
CA GLY A 35 8.80 -7.24 17.33
C GLY A 35 10.26 -7.15 17.75
N PHE A 36 11.01 -8.24 17.64
CA PHE A 36 12.44 -8.29 17.97
C PHE A 36 13.26 -8.66 16.74
N SER A 37 14.46 -8.11 16.59
CA SER A 37 15.34 -8.38 15.43
C SER A 37 15.76 -9.85 15.26
N TRP A 38 15.78 -10.63 16.34
CA TRP A 38 15.98 -12.08 16.26
C TRP A 38 14.73 -12.84 15.78
N PHE A 39 13.56 -12.22 15.89
CA PHE A 39 12.28 -12.77 15.45
C PHE A 39 12.02 -12.46 13.97
N ASN A 40 12.05 -11.18 13.58
CA ASN A 40 11.94 -10.73 12.20
C ASN A 40 12.66 -9.38 12.00
N GLU A 41 13.60 -9.32 11.06
CA GLU A 41 14.17 -8.08 10.57
C GLU A 41 14.36 -8.19 9.05
N GLN A 42 13.96 -7.15 8.34
CA GLN A 42 13.95 -7.10 6.88
C GLN A 42 14.60 -5.81 6.36
N TRP A 43 15.23 -5.87 5.20
CA TRP A 43 15.75 -4.70 4.51
C TRP A 43 15.72 -4.86 3.00
N HIS A 44 15.67 -3.73 2.30
CA HIS A 44 15.59 -3.71 0.85
C HIS A 44 16.84 -4.31 0.20
N VAL A 45 16.62 -5.06 -0.88
CA VAL A 45 17.70 -5.54 -1.77
C VAL A 45 18.13 -4.42 -2.68
N THR A 46 17.16 -3.68 -3.22
CA THR A 46 17.41 -2.51 -4.06
C THR A 46 17.28 -1.26 -3.20
N ALA A 47 18.31 -0.41 -3.21
CA ALA A 47 18.30 0.83 -2.44
C ALA A 47 17.07 1.69 -2.81
N PRO A 48 16.27 2.14 -1.83
CA PRO A 48 15.17 3.07 -2.07
C PRO A 48 15.62 4.41 -2.66
N VAL A 49 14.66 5.16 -3.18
CA VAL A 49 14.84 6.56 -3.57
C VAL A 49 15.31 7.37 -2.35
N PRO A 50 16.39 8.16 -2.46
CA PRO A 50 16.85 9.01 -1.38
C PRO A 50 15.80 10.04 -0.95
N VAL A 51 15.66 10.24 0.37
CA VAL A 51 14.62 11.09 0.99
C VAL A 51 14.62 12.52 0.43
N ASP A 52 15.81 13.08 0.18
CA ASP A 52 16.03 14.43 -0.34
C ASP A 52 15.67 14.58 -1.84
N THR A 53 15.39 13.50 -2.55
CA THR A 53 15.08 13.49 -4.00
C THR A 53 13.60 13.25 -4.32
N ILE A 54 12.74 13.09 -3.31
CA ILE A 54 11.32 12.77 -3.51
C ILE A 54 10.57 13.95 -4.16
N GLY A 55 10.98 15.19 -3.85
CA GLY A 55 10.29 16.41 -4.22
C GLY A 55 9.22 16.82 -3.20
N GLU A 56 8.35 17.73 -3.59
CA GLU A 56 7.29 18.29 -2.73
C GLU A 56 6.04 17.41 -2.71
N TYR A 57 5.43 17.28 -1.53
CA TYR A 57 4.17 16.56 -1.31
C TYR A 57 3.37 17.24 -0.20
N GLN A 58 2.05 17.04 -0.18
CA GLN A 58 1.15 17.77 0.72
C GLN A 58 0.67 16.92 1.90
N ALA A 59 0.80 15.60 1.84
CA ALA A 59 0.46 14.69 2.93
C ALA A 59 1.23 13.37 2.82
N ILE A 60 1.31 12.65 3.94
CA ILE A 60 1.82 11.28 4.01
C ILE A 60 0.69 10.36 4.45
N LEU A 61 0.28 9.47 3.56
CA LEU A 61 -0.72 8.43 3.76
C LEU A 61 -0.06 7.16 4.35
N ILE A 62 -0.55 6.70 5.50
CA ILE A 62 -0.14 5.44 6.14
C ILE A 62 -1.33 4.47 6.16
N SER A 63 -1.24 3.42 5.37
CA SER A 63 -2.30 2.43 5.18
C SER A 63 -2.33 1.38 6.29
N GLN A 64 -1.16 0.91 6.74
CA GLN A 64 -1.02 -0.13 7.76
C GLN A 64 -0.23 0.35 8.99
N ALA A 65 -0.44 -0.31 10.11
CA ALA A 65 0.31 -0.06 11.34
C ALA A 65 1.66 -0.80 11.41
N TYR A 66 1.98 -1.65 10.42
CA TYR A 66 3.21 -2.46 10.37
C TYR A 66 4.42 -1.62 9.95
N SER A 67 5.64 -2.02 10.33
CA SER A 67 6.83 -1.15 10.22
C SER A 67 7.33 -0.97 8.79
N ASP A 68 7.04 -1.91 7.89
CA ASP A 68 7.25 -1.81 6.44
C ASP A 68 6.34 -0.79 5.76
N HIS A 69 5.27 -0.34 6.44
CA HIS A 69 4.37 0.71 5.96
C HIS A 69 4.46 2.01 6.78
N CYS A 70 4.51 1.89 8.10
CA CYS A 70 4.57 2.98 9.08
C CYS A 70 5.99 3.08 9.66
N HIS A 71 6.99 3.29 8.78
CA HIS A 71 8.41 3.20 9.15
C HIS A 71 8.90 4.44 9.92
N GLN A 72 9.00 4.34 11.25
CA GLN A 72 9.28 5.49 12.12
C GLN A 72 10.55 6.27 11.73
N GLN A 73 11.66 5.59 11.39
CA GLN A 73 12.90 6.28 11.03
C GLN A 73 12.71 7.12 9.77
N THR A 74 12.05 6.58 8.73
CA THR A 74 11.74 7.31 7.51
C THR A 74 10.85 8.51 7.81
N LEU A 75 9.78 8.32 8.59
CA LEU A 75 8.81 9.38 8.88
C LEU A 75 9.41 10.57 9.65
N LYS A 76 10.51 10.36 10.38
CA LYS A 76 11.25 11.42 11.08
C LYS A 76 12.12 12.27 10.15
N GLU A 77 12.64 11.69 9.07
CA GLU A 77 13.50 12.38 8.09
C GLU A 77 12.68 13.08 6.99
N LEU A 78 11.40 12.74 6.84
CA LEU A 78 10.49 13.35 5.86
C LEU A 78 10.01 14.75 6.29
N GLN A 79 9.62 15.55 5.29
CA GLN A 79 9.00 16.87 5.46
C GLN A 79 7.82 16.85 6.45
N THR A 80 7.62 17.96 7.17
CA THR A 80 6.52 18.11 8.14
C THR A 80 5.24 18.51 7.44
N VAL A 81 4.52 17.50 6.96
CA VAL A 81 3.16 17.59 6.39
C VAL A 81 2.19 16.76 7.24
N PRO A 82 0.86 16.97 7.12
CA PRO A 82 -0.12 16.15 7.82
C PRO A 82 -0.01 14.67 7.43
N PHE A 83 -0.25 13.81 8.42
CA PHE A 83 -0.48 12.40 8.17
C PHE A 83 -1.94 12.16 7.84
N ILE A 84 -2.19 11.26 6.89
CA ILE A 84 -3.49 10.65 6.66
C ILE A 84 -3.34 9.18 7.00
N ALA A 85 -4.21 8.61 7.83
CA ALA A 85 -4.00 7.25 8.32
C ALA A 85 -5.29 6.47 8.52
N THR A 86 -5.21 5.15 8.36
CA THR A 86 -6.26 4.25 8.86
C THR A 86 -6.37 4.33 10.38
N PRO A 87 -7.50 3.92 10.98
CA PRO A 87 -7.66 3.94 12.44
C PRO A 87 -6.55 3.21 13.18
N SER A 88 -6.08 2.05 12.70
CA SER A 88 -4.98 1.29 13.31
C SER A 88 -3.64 2.01 13.20
N ALA A 89 -3.27 2.49 12.01
CA ALA A 89 -2.04 3.25 11.80
C ALA A 89 -2.00 4.54 12.63
N SER A 90 -3.14 5.23 12.77
CA SER A 90 -3.24 6.46 13.57
C SER A 90 -2.86 6.24 15.04
N LYS A 91 -3.17 5.07 15.62
CA LYS A 91 -2.81 4.74 17.01
C LYS A 91 -1.29 4.63 17.17
N ARG A 92 -0.61 4.02 16.20
CA ARG A 92 0.86 3.94 16.15
C ARG A 92 1.47 5.33 15.99
N LEU A 93 1.00 6.11 15.02
CA LEU A 93 1.49 7.48 14.76
C LEU A 93 1.33 8.39 15.98
N LYS A 94 0.19 8.36 16.69
CA LYS A 94 -0.01 9.16 17.92
C LYS A 94 1.04 8.85 19.00
N ARG A 95 1.51 7.60 19.07
CA ARG A 95 2.56 7.19 20.02
C ARG A 95 3.96 7.62 19.55
N GLU A 96 4.27 7.41 18.28
CA GLU A 96 5.63 7.47 17.72
C GLU A 96 5.99 8.83 17.08
N MET A 97 4.99 9.60 16.65
CA MET A 97 5.09 10.87 15.93
C MET A 97 4.31 11.97 16.68
N ARG A 98 4.56 12.10 17.98
CA ARG A 98 3.83 13.03 18.87
C ARG A 98 3.89 14.48 18.35
N GLY A 99 2.75 15.16 18.39
CA GLY A 99 2.63 16.57 17.98
C GLY A 99 2.46 16.78 16.47
N ARG A 100 2.51 15.73 15.66
CA ARG A 100 2.20 15.80 14.22
C ARG A 100 0.67 15.77 14.02
N GLU A 101 0.19 16.52 13.03
CA GLU A 101 -1.21 16.46 12.59
C GLU A 101 -1.50 15.08 11.98
N ILE A 102 -2.60 14.45 12.41
CA ILE A 102 -3.02 13.12 11.96
C ILE A 102 -4.51 13.16 11.65
N ASN A 103 -4.84 13.08 10.37
CA ASN A 103 -6.19 12.98 9.83
C ASN A 103 -6.55 11.50 9.66
N ILE A 104 -7.66 11.06 10.27
CA ILE A 104 -8.08 9.66 10.25
C ILE A 104 -9.04 9.46 9.09
N LEU A 105 -8.79 8.44 8.28
CA LEU A 105 -9.64 8.08 7.14
C LEU A 105 -11.02 7.58 7.62
N PRO A 106 -12.11 8.02 6.98
CA PRO A 106 -13.41 7.36 7.14
C PRO A 106 -13.45 6.04 6.35
N GLU A 107 -14.32 5.13 6.77
CA GLU A 107 -14.56 3.88 6.04
C GLU A 107 -15.39 4.17 4.77
N LEU A 108 -15.01 3.62 3.62
CA LEU A 108 -15.69 3.85 2.34
C LEU A 108 -17.21 3.60 2.41
N THR A 109 -17.60 2.58 3.16
CA THR A 109 -18.99 2.15 3.30
C THR A 109 -19.86 3.11 4.11
N SER A 110 -19.27 4.07 4.84
CA SER A 110 -20.02 5.15 5.51
C SER A 110 -20.51 6.21 4.53
N GLY A 111 -19.91 6.29 3.34
CA GLY A 111 -20.16 7.34 2.34
C GLY A 111 -19.42 8.65 2.60
N GLU A 112 -18.70 8.76 3.72
CA GLU A 112 -17.86 9.91 4.04
C GLU A 112 -16.49 9.81 3.34
N TRP A 113 -15.89 10.97 3.08
CA TRP A 113 -14.58 11.09 2.46
C TRP A 113 -13.75 12.13 3.20
N LEU A 114 -12.45 11.87 3.32
CA LEU A 114 -11.49 12.87 3.77
C LEU A 114 -10.96 13.64 2.56
N ASP A 115 -11.13 14.96 2.53
CA ASP A 115 -10.56 15.81 1.48
C ASP A 115 -9.07 16.08 1.71
N GLN A 116 -8.27 15.96 0.66
CA GLN A 116 -6.86 16.38 0.62
C GLN A 116 -6.59 17.01 -0.75
N GLY A 117 -6.50 18.34 -0.79
CA GLY A 117 -6.37 19.08 -2.05
C GLY A 117 -7.55 18.78 -2.98
N ALA A 118 -7.26 18.24 -4.17
CA ALA A 118 -8.27 17.85 -5.16
C ALA A 118 -8.72 16.37 -5.02
N LEU A 119 -8.22 15.65 -4.02
CA LEU A 119 -8.44 14.23 -3.81
C LEU A 119 -9.34 13.98 -2.61
N GLN A 120 -9.99 12.83 -2.64
CA GLN A 120 -10.85 12.32 -1.58
C GLN A 120 -10.40 10.93 -1.19
N LEU A 121 -10.21 10.68 0.10
CA LEU A 121 -9.65 9.43 0.60
C LEU A 121 -10.58 8.74 1.59
N ALA A 122 -10.64 7.41 1.49
CA ALA A 122 -11.33 6.53 2.43
C ALA A 122 -10.55 5.21 2.57
N TYR A 123 -10.85 4.44 3.61
CA TYR A 123 -10.28 3.11 3.79
C TYR A 123 -11.35 2.00 3.70
N LEU A 124 -10.90 0.77 3.50
CA LEU A 124 -11.69 -0.45 3.50
C LEU A 124 -11.20 -1.37 4.61
N ASP A 125 -12.08 -1.68 5.57
CA ASP A 125 -11.81 -2.67 6.62
C ASP A 125 -11.95 -4.09 6.06
N PRO A 126 -10.96 -4.99 6.20
CA PRO A 126 -11.09 -6.39 5.77
C PRO A 126 -12.08 -7.21 6.61
N GLY A 127 -12.71 -6.65 7.65
CA GLY A 127 -13.67 -7.32 8.52
C GLY A 127 -13.02 -8.36 9.44
N ARG A 128 -11.71 -8.26 9.66
CA ARG A 128 -10.94 -9.19 10.51
C ARG A 128 -10.84 -8.64 11.92
N MET A 129 -11.06 -9.52 12.90
CA MET A 129 -10.95 -9.17 14.32
C MET A 129 -9.57 -9.49 14.93
N ILE A 130 -8.75 -10.30 14.26
CA ILE A 130 -7.47 -10.78 14.77
C ILE A 130 -6.39 -10.47 13.75
N ASP A 131 -5.26 -9.96 14.23
CA ASP A 131 -4.09 -9.69 13.42
C ASP A 131 -3.57 -10.94 12.69
N PRO A 132 -3.00 -10.77 11.48
CA PRO A 132 -2.80 -9.49 10.80
C PRO A 132 -4.06 -8.96 10.09
N ILE A 133 -4.24 -7.64 10.15
CA ILE A 133 -5.33 -6.86 9.53
C ILE A 133 -4.72 -5.91 8.48
N TYR A 134 -5.03 -6.16 7.21
CA TYR A 134 -4.56 -5.34 6.09
C TYR A 134 -5.72 -4.54 5.52
N ASN A 135 -5.70 -3.21 5.72
CA ASN A 135 -6.71 -2.31 5.19
C ASN A 135 -6.49 -2.04 3.70
N GLY A 136 -7.57 -1.78 2.97
CA GLY A 136 -7.49 -1.18 1.65
C GLY A 136 -7.60 0.34 1.71
N ILE A 137 -6.99 1.04 0.75
CA ILE A 137 -7.17 2.49 0.59
C ILE A 137 -7.84 2.77 -0.75
N VAL A 138 -8.74 3.76 -0.75
CA VAL A 138 -9.37 4.29 -1.96
C VAL A 138 -9.09 5.78 -2.04
N ILE A 139 -8.52 6.21 -3.16
CA ILE A 139 -8.24 7.63 -3.46
C ILE A 139 -9.07 7.99 -4.68
N ARG A 140 -9.96 8.96 -4.53
CA ARG A 140 -10.91 9.40 -5.55
C ARG A 140 -10.54 10.78 -6.09
N HIS A 141 -10.74 10.97 -7.38
CA HIS A 141 -10.90 12.29 -7.98
C HIS A 141 -12.05 12.21 -9.00
N LYS A 142 -13.11 13.01 -8.78
CA LYS A 142 -14.34 12.96 -9.58
C LYS A 142 -14.95 11.54 -9.60
N ASP A 143 -15.15 10.96 -10.79
CA ASP A 143 -15.76 9.65 -11.01
C ASP A 143 -14.73 8.51 -11.10
N GLU A 144 -13.45 8.78 -10.90
CA GLU A 144 -12.38 7.80 -10.96
C GLU A 144 -11.76 7.52 -9.59
N VAL A 145 -11.30 6.27 -9.38
CA VAL A 145 -10.61 5.85 -8.17
C VAL A 145 -9.30 5.12 -8.44
N VAL A 146 -8.32 5.37 -7.58
CA VAL A 146 -7.15 4.52 -7.35
C VAL A 146 -7.44 3.65 -6.13
N VAL A 147 -7.25 2.34 -6.27
CA VAL A 147 -7.46 1.36 -5.21
C VAL A 147 -6.13 0.72 -4.85
N TYR A 148 -5.74 0.77 -3.58
CA TYR A 148 -4.47 0.29 -3.07
C TYR A 148 -4.67 -0.83 -2.04
N PHE A 149 -4.20 -2.02 -2.39
CA PHE A 149 -4.29 -3.26 -1.61
C PHE A 149 -2.91 -3.93 -1.51
N PRO A 150 -2.00 -3.41 -0.65
CA PRO A 150 -0.61 -3.86 -0.63
C PRO A 150 -0.44 -5.34 -0.27
N HIS A 151 -1.39 -5.93 0.47
CA HIS A 151 -1.37 -7.36 0.82
C HIS A 151 -2.52 -8.13 0.14
N GLY A 152 -3.03 -7.65 -0.99
CA GLY A 152 -4.28 -8.14 -1.57
C GLY A 152 -5.50 -7.77 -0.71
N PHE A 153 -6.68 -8.24 -1.12
CA PHE A 153 -7.93 -7.95 -0.40
C PHE A 153 -9.05 -8.93 -0.81
N THR A 154 -10.01 -9.16 0.10
CA THR A 154 -11.25 -9.86 -0.22
C THR A 154 -12.41 -8.90 0.00
N LEU A 155 -13.04 -8.45 -1.09
CA LEU A 155 -14.14 -7.49 -1.02
C LEU A 155 -15.42 -8.17 -0.52
N SER A 156 -16.06 -7.56 0.47
CA SER A 156 -17.47 -7.88 0.77
C SER A 156 -18.40 -7.33 -0.30
N THR A 157 -19.62 -7.85 -0.37
CA THR A 157 -20.65 -7.37 -1.31
C THR A 157 -20.90 -5.86 -1.20
N ASN A 158 -20.91 -5.31 0.01
CA ASN A 158 -21.16 -3.87 0.22
C ASN A 158 -19.98 -3.01 -0.24
N GLN A 159 -18.74 -3.47 0.01
CA GLN A 159 -17.53 -2.77 -0.43
C GLN A 159 -17.41 -2.81 -1.96
N LEU A 160 -17.69 -3.95 -2.58
CA LEU A 160 -17.69 -4.06 -4.03
C LEU A 160 -18.73 -3.12 -4.66
N LYS A 161 -19.96 -3.09 -4.13
CA LYS A 161 -21.01 -2.15 -4.58
C LYS A 161 -20.59 -0.69 -4.42
N ALA A 162 -19.94 -0.34 -3.30
CA ALA A 162 -19.45 1.02 -3.08
C ALA A 162 -18.35 1.43 -4.06
N LEU A 163 -17.42 0.52 -4.38
CA LEU A 163 -16.37 0.76 -5.38
C LEU A 163 -16.92 0.84 -6.82
N GLN A 164 -17.89 0.00 -7.17
CA GLN A 164 -18.54 -0.03 -8.49
C GLN A 164 -19.35 1.24 -8.81
N ALA A 165 -19.54 2.15 -7.84
CA ALA A 165 -20.07 3.48 -8.10
C ALA A 165 -19.08 4.39 -8.86
N TYR A 166 -17.82 3.97 -8.99
CA TYR A 166 -16.73 4.71 -9.64
C TYR A 166 -16.04 3.87 -10.71
N LYS A 167 -15.32 4.53 -11.61
CA LYS A 167 -14.43 3.88 -12.56
C LYS A 167 -13.09 3.61 -11.87
N THR A 168 -12.67 2.36 -11.83
CA THR A 168 -11.34 2.02 -11.30
C THR A 168 -10.29 2.43 -12.33
N LEU A 169 -9.63 3.56 -12.11
CA LEU A 169 -8.53 4.02 -12.97
C LEU A 169 -7.30 3.13 -12.77
N LEU A 170 -7.01 2.78 -11.52
CA LEU A 170 -5.82 2.03 -11.17
C LEU A 170 -6.08 1.11 -9.98
N LEU A 171 -5.63 -0.14 -10.13
CA LEU A 171 -5.46 -1.07 -9.02
C LEU A 171 -3.97 -1.24 -8.72
N ILE A 172 -3.56 -0.97 -7.50
CA ILE A 172 -2.22 -1.25 -6.99
C ILE A 172 -2.33 -2.41 -5.99
N THR A 173 -1.78 -3.58 -6.30
CA THR A 173 -1.93 -4.76 -5.44
C THR A 173 -0.75 -5.73 -5.53
N SER A 174 -0.60 -6.62 -4.54
CA SER A 174 0.46 -7.64 -4.50
C SER A 174 0.08 -8.88 -5.28
N PHE A 175 1.08 -9.47 -5.94
CA PHE A 175 0.97 -10.71 -6.69
C PHE A 175 1.73 -11.88 -6.05
N SER A 176 2.65 -11.58 -5.12
CA SER A 176 3.37 -12.59 -4.37
C SER A 176 2.47 -13.33 -3.38
N SER A 177 2.82 -14.58 -3.08
CA SER A 177 2.26 -15.31 -1.97
C SER A 177 3.23 -15.27 -0.81
N PHE A 178 2.73 -14.91 0.38
CA PHE A 178 3.50 -14.98 1.62
C PHE A 178 2.63 -15.60 2.71
N LYS A 179 3.06 -16.73 3.26
CA LYS A 179 2.31 -17.48 4.26
C LYS A 179 3.20 -17.95 5.41
N LEU A 180 2.80 -17.60 6.62
CA LEU A 180 3.30 -18.14 7.88
C LEU A 180 2.38 -19.25 8.41
N PRO A 181 2.85 -20.05 9.39
CA PRO A 181 1.96 -20.88 10.19
C PRO A 181 0.82 -20.06 10.81
N VAL A 182 -0.37 -20.66 10.96
CA VAL A 182 -1.58 -19.95 11.42
C VAL A 182 -1.38 -19.27 12.78
N PHE A 183 -0.64 -19.91 13.69
CA PHE A 183 -0.32 -19.35 15.01
C PHE A 183 0.67 -18.16 14.97
N LEU A 184 1.25 -17.86 13.80
CA LEU A 184 2.13 -16.71 13.54
C LEU A 184 1.50 -15.72 12.54
N GLY A 185 0.18 -15.75 12.37
CA GLY A 185 -0.55 -14.78 11.53
C GLY A 185 -1.01 -15.31 10.16
N GLY A 186 -0.62 -16.52 9.76
CA GLY A 186 -1.19 -17.15 8.56
C GLY A 186 -0.79 -16.46 7.25
N ILE A 187 -1.78 -16.20 6.38
CA ILE A 187 -1.53 -15.63 5.04
C ILE A 187 -1.41 -14.11 5.15
N SER A 188 -0.27 -13.58 4.72
CA SER A 188 -0.02 -12.14 4.57
C SER A 188 -0.39 -11.70 3.14
N ASN A 189 0.32 -12.21 2.14
CA ASN A 189 -0.01 -11.97 0.74
C ASN A 189 -0.69 -13.22 0.13
N PRO A 190 -1.89 -13.09 -0.45
CA PRO A 190 -2.68 -14.22 -0.96
C PRO A 190 -2.28 -14.71 -2.36
N GLY A 191 -1.40 -13.98 -3.07
CA GLY A 191 -0.87 -14.37 -4.37
C GLY A 191 -1.73 -13.99 -5.58
N THR A 192 -1.22 -14.33 -6.77
CA THR A 192 -1.78 -13.97 -8.09
C THR A 192 -3.26 -14.29 -8.26
N VAL A 193 -3.77 -15.38 -7.69
CA VAL A 193 -5.21 -15.74 -7.80
C VAL A 193 -6.10 -14.67 -7.18
N ASN A 194 -5.73 -14.14 -6.01
CA ASN A 194 -6.48 -13.06 -5.38
C ASN A 194 -6.36 -11.76 -6.19
N ALA A 195 -5.16 -11.42 -6.67
CA ALA A 195 -4.96 -10.24 -7.48
C ALA A 195 -5.78 -10.27 -8.78
N LEU A 196 -5.82 -11.41 -9.48
CA LEU A 196 -6.66 -11.59 -10.68
C LEU A 196 -8.15 -11.48 -10.36
N SER A 197 -8.61 -12.00 -9.21
CA SER A 197 -10.01 -11.83 -8.79
C SER A 197 -10.37 -10.36 -8.51
N LEU A 198 -9.42 -9.56 -8.02
CA LEU A 198 -9.61 -8.12 -7.83
C LEU A 198 -9.65 -7.38 -9.17
N VAL A 199 -8.82 -7.78 -10.15
CA VAL A 199 -8.87 -7.23 -11.51
C VAL A 199 -10.20 -7.53 -12.17
N GLU A 200 -10.70 -8.76 -12.05
CA GLU A 200 -12.02 -9.15 -12.57
C GLU A 200 -13.16 -8.37 -11.88
N ALA A 201 -13.12 -8.23 -10.55
CA ALA A 201 -14.18 -7.58 -9.79
C ALA A 201 -14.24 -6.06 -9.99
N LEU A 202 -13.09 -5.40 -10.17
CA LEU A 202 -12.97 -3.94 -10.23
C LEU A 202 -12.81 -3.37 -11.64
N ASP A 203 -12.54 -4.23 -12.63
CA ASP A 203 -12.28 -3.88 -14.03
C ASP A 203 -11.38 -2.63 -14.20
N PRO A 204 -10.17 -2.62 -13.59
CA PRO A 204 -9.33 -1.43 -13.62
C PRO A 204 -8.80 -1.14 -15.03
N ARG A 205 -8.61 0.15 -15.36
CA ARG A 205 -7.90 0.55 -16.58
C ARG A 205 -6.43 0.13 -16.52
N TRP A 206 -5.78 0.37 -15.39
CA TRP A 206 -4.37 0.05 -15.17
C TRP A 206 -4.17 -0.80 -13.92
N VAL A 207 -3.15 -1.65 -13.93
CA VAL A 207 -2.77 -2.50 -12.79
C VAL A 207 -1.28 -2.35 -12.53
N VAL A 208 -0.90 -2.12 -11.28
CA VAL A 208 0.49 -2.00 -10.84
C VAL A 208 0.73 -2.95 -9.67
N HIS A 209 1.84 -3.69 -9.71
CA HIS A 209 2.23 -4.56 -8.60
C HIS A 209 2.77 -3.77 -7.41
N THR A 210 2.70 -4.28 -6.18
CA THR A 210 3.31 -3.65 -4.99
C THR A 210 3.60 -4.71 -3.93
N HIS A 211 4.49 -4.40 -2.99
CA HIS A 211 4.80 -5.28 -1.85
C HIS A 211 5.23 -6.70 -2.27
N ASP A 212 5.96 -6.76 -3.40
CA ASP A 212 6.44 -8.01 -4.02
C ASP A 212 7.97 -8.09 -4.05
N GLU A 213 8.67 -7.20 -3.32
CA GLU A 213 10.13 -7.26 -3.22
C GLU A 213 10.55 -8.53 -2.49
N ASN A 214 11.51 -9.26 -3.07
CA ASN A 214 12.20 -10.33 -2.35
C ASN A 214 13.25 -9.75 -1.40
N LYS A 215 12.77 -9.12 -0.34
CA LYS A 215 13.57 -8.43 0.68
C LYS A 215 14.63 -9.37 1.27
N HIS A 216 15.77 -8.80 1.67
CA HIS A 216 16.64 -9.52 2.58
C HIS A 216 15.96 -9.62 3.94
N ALA A 217 16.12 -10.75 4.61
CA ALA A 217 15.48 -10.98 5.88
C ALA A 217 16.30 -11.93 6.77
N LYS A 218 16.19 -11.74 8.09
CA LYS A 218 16.76 -12.64 9.11
C LYS A 218 15.75 -12.89 10.23
N GLY A 219 15.94 -13.99 10.95
CA GLY A 219 15.13 -14.34 12.12
C GLY A 219 14.36 -15.65 11.96
N LEU A 220 13.34 -15.83 12.79
CA LEU A 220 12.50 -17.03 12.82
C LEU A 220 11.48 -17.05 11.67
N VAL A 221 10.94 -15.88 11.32
CA VAL A 221 9.93 -15.72 10.25
C VAL A 221 10.42 -16.29 8.92
N THR A 222 11.67 -15.99 8.53
CA THR A 222 12.24 -16.45 7.24
C THR A 222 12.38 -17.95 7.13
N LYS A 223 12.55 -18.66 8.26
CA LYS A 223 12.66 -20.12 8.29
C LYS A 223 11.31 -20.83 8.15
N LEU A 224 10.23 -20.13 8.50
CA LEU A 224 8.88 -20.68 8.56
C LEU A 224 7.98 -20.20 7.42
N ALA A 225 8.31 -19.06 6.82
CA ALA A 225 7.56 -18.48 5.73
C ALA A 225 7.66 -19.35 4.47
N LYS A 226 6.51 -19.51 3.80
CA LYS A 226 6.43 -20.02 2.43
C LYS A 226 6.15 -18.82 1.53
N VAL A 227 7.06 -18.57 0.59
CA VAL A 227 7.01 -17.41 -0.29
C VAL A 227 7.07 -17.86 -1.74
N ALA A 228 6.26 -17.26 -2.59
CA ALA A 228 6.31 -17.43 -4.03
C ALA A 228 6.12 -16.08 -4.72
N TYR A 229 6.92 -15.81 -5.74
CA TYR A 229 6.83 -14.59 -6.54
C TYR A 229 6.23 -14.93 -7.91
N PRO A 230 5.41 -14.05 -8.50
CA PRO A 230 4.89 -14.26 -9.85
C PRO A 230 6.05 -14.23 -10.86
N ASP A 231 5.92 -15.02 -11.93
CA ASP A 231 6.75 -14.83 -13.11
C ASP A 231 6.31 -13.53 -13.82
N PRO A 232 7.20 -12.55 -14.06
CA PRO A 232 6.82 -11.26 -14.63
C PRO A 232 6.18 -11.36 -16.03
N VAL A 233 6.65 -12.30 -16.86
CA VAL A 233 6.14 -12.48 -18.22
C VAL A 233 4.74 -13.07 -18.19
N GLN A 234 4.51 -14.08 -17.34
CA GLN A 234 3.18 -14.64 -17.14
C GLN A 234 2.20 -13.62 -16.54
N LEU A 235 2.68 -12.80 -15.59
CA LEU A 235 1.88 -11.75 -14.98
C LEU A 235 1.41 -10.74 -16.02
N GLU A 236 2.32 -10.21 -16.83
CA GLU A 236 1.99 -9.25 -17.89
C GLU A 236 0.99 -9.86 -18.90
N ALA A 237 1.24 -11.09 -19.34
CA ALA A 237 0.35 -11.81 -20.25
C ALA A 237 -1.07 -12.02 -19.68
N SER A 238 -1.19 -12.21 -18.35
CA SER A 238 -2.48 -12.42 -17.68
C SER A 238 -3.35 -11.16 -17.56
N MET A 239 -2.79 -9.98 -17.83
CA MET A 239 -3.43 -8.68 -17.56
C MET A 239 -3.99 -7.98 -18.80
N GLY A 240 -3.96 -8.63 -19.97
CA GLY A 240 -4.58 -8.09 -21.20
C GLY A 240 -4.08 -6.69 -21.60
N GLY A 241 -2.80 -6.39 -21.35
CA GLY A 241 -2.19 -5.09 -21.64
C GLY A 241 -2.48 -3.97 -20.62
N ARG A 242 -3.16 -4.28 -19.51
CA ARG A 242 -3.46 -3.32 -18.42
C ARG A 242 -2.33 -3.18 -17.40
N PHE A 243 -1.38 -4.10 -17.41
CA PHE A 243 -0.28 -4.09 -16.44
C PHE A 243 0.75 -3.02 -16.79
N VAL A 244 1.16 -2.24 -15.80
CA VAL A 244 2.19 -1.22 -15.93
C VAL A 244 3.29 -1.49 -14.91
N TYR A 245 4.52 -1.55 -15.41
CA TYR A 245 5.71 -1.72 -14.57
C TYR A 245 6.27 -0.36 -14.17
N VAL A 246 5.75 0.22 -13.08
CA VAL A 246 6.23 1.49 -12.55
C VAL A 246 7.51 1.30 -11.73
N GLN A 247 8.54 2.05 -12.09
CA GLN A 247 9.87 2.05 -11.47
C GLN A 247 10.14 3.38 -10.73
N TYR A 248 11.39 3.66 -10.40
CA TYR A 248 11.80 4.87 -9.68
C TYR A 248 11.64 6.17 -10.48
N GLU A 249 11.55 6.07 -11.81
CA GLU A 249 11.16 7.21 -12.65
C GLU A 249 9.64 7.43 -12.60
N PRO A 250 9.18 8.69 -12.46
CA PRO A 250 7.76 9.00 -12.51
C PRO A 250 7.12 8.51 -13.82
N PHE A 251 5.99 7.81 -13.70
CA PHE A 251 5.20 7.31 -14.80
C PHE A 251 3.82 7.95 -14.79
N THR A 252 3.45 8.62 -15.89
CA THR A 252 2.13 9.23 -16.05
C THR A 252 1.19 8.27 -16.76
N LEU A 253 0.10 7.91 -16.09
CA LEU A 253 -1.00 7.13 -16.65
C LEU A 253 -1.90 8.06 -17.47
N THR A 254 -1.99 7.78 -18.77
CA THR A 254 -2.86 8.46 -19.74
C THR A 254 -4.16 7.71 -19.97
#